data_AF-A0AAT9HH42-F1
#
_entry.id   AF-A0AAT9HH42-F1
#
_cell.length_a   1.000
_cell.length_b   1.000
_cell.length_c   1.000
_cell.angle_alpha   90.00
_cell.angle_beta   90.00
_cell.angle_gamma   90.00
#
_symmetry.space_group_name_H-M   'P 1'
#
loop_
_entity.id
_entity.type
_entity.pdbx_description
1 polymer ?
#
loop_
_entity_poly.entity_id
_entity_poly.type
_entity_poly.pdbx_seq_one_letter_code
_entity_poly.pdbx_strand_id
1 'polypeptide(L)'
;MIGNRITSRMADGVRVPGTWRHAFIRNGDYHLTDLFIYADGLIDCWELVTLEQFEEKLRCGWVATELPDGARASAYELARWKFTEPQTWLTPRS
;
A
#
# COMPACT_ATOMS: atom_id res chain seq x y z
N MET A 1 -4.73 -2.49 17.93
CA MET A 1 -3.88 -3.64 17.58
C MET A 1 -4.12 -4.00 16.14
N ILE A 2 -3.16 -3.77 15.24
CA ILE A 2 -3.16 -4.45 13.94
C ILE A 2 -2.85 -5.90 14.29
N GLY A 3 -3.84 -6.78 14.16
CA GLY A 3 -3.71 -8.18 14.55
C GLY A 3 -2.48 -8.82 13.92
N ASN A 4 -1.89 -9.78 14.65
CA ASN A 4 -0.71 -10.54 14.25
C ASN A 4 -0.99 -11.45 13.04
N ARG A 5 -1.44 -10.86 11.93
CA ARG A 5 -1.79 -11.55 10.70
C ARG A 5 -0.53 -11.60 9.85
N ILE A 6 0.12 -12.75 9.94
CA ILE A 6 1.33 -13.09 9.21
C ILE A 6 0.94 -13.42 7.77
N THR A 7 1.51 -12.71 6.80
CA THR A 7 1.45 -13.10 5.38
C THR A 7 2.71 -13.89 5.01
N SER A 8 2.73 -14.51 3.85
CA SER A 8 3.94 -15.10 3.29
C SER A 8 3.83 -15.27 1.79
N ARG A 9 4.98 -15.24 1.11
CA ARG A 9 5.09 -15.63 -0.30
C ARG A 9 5.98 -16.85 -0.47
N MET A 10 5.86 -17.53 -1.61
CA MET A 10 6.80 -18.56 -2.03
C MET A 10 7.87 -17.93 -2.94
N ALA A 11 9.13 -18.23 -2.69
CA ALA A 11 10.29 -17.77 -3.46
C ALA A 11 11.25 -18.94 -3.62
N ASP A 12 11.48 -19.42 -4.84
CA ASP A 12 12.40 -20.54 -5.12
C ASP A 12 12.17 -21.78 -4.23
N GLY A 13 10.90 -22.10 -3.98
CA GLY A 13 10.49 -23.22 -3.12
C GLY A 13 10.59 -22.96 -1.61
N VAL A 14 11.03 -21.78 -1.19
CA VAL A 14 11.12 -21.36 0.21
C VAL A 14 9.97 -20.43 0.56
N ARG A 15 9.39 -20.61 1.75
CA ARG A 15 8.38 -19.71 2.30
C ARG A 15 9.06 -18.49 2.92
N VAL A 16 8.81 -17.32 2.36
CA VAL A 16 9.29 -16.04 2.89
C VAL A 16 8.19 -15.43 3.76
N PRO A 17 8.43 -15.22 5.07
CA PRO A 17 7.46 -14.57 5.94
C PRO A 17 7.30 -13.09 5.58
N GLY A 18 6.15 -12.52 5.88
CA GLY A 18 5.90 -11.11 5.70
C GLY A 18 4.84 -10.56 6.65
N THR A 19 4.71 -9.25 6.61
CA THR A 19 3.63 -8.50 7.25
C THR A 19 2.85 -7.74 6.18
N TRP A 20 1.77 -7.07 6.58
CA TRP A 20 0.95 -6.30 5.66
C TRP A 20 0.27 -5.14 6.36
N ARG A 21 -0.20 -4.17 5.57
CA ARG A 21 -1.05 -3.07 6.01
C ARG A 21 -1.91 -2.56 4.88
N HIS A 22 -3.00 -1.88 5.19
CA HIS A 22 -3.71 -1.11 4.18
C HIS A 22 -2.90 0.10 3.73
N ALA A 23 -3.00 0.42 2.43
CA ALA A 23 -2.44 1.59 1.80
C ALA A 23 -3.42 2.14 0.74
N PHE A 24 -3.23 3.39 0.35
CA PHE A 24 -3.86 3.94 -0.84
C PHE A 24 -2.85 4.02 -1.96
N ILE A 25 -3.26 3.64 -3.16
CA ILE A 25 -2.50 3.90 -4.39
C ILE A 25 -3.29 4.82 -5.31
N ARG A 26 -2.60 5.48 -6.24
CA ARG A 26 -3.21 6.38 -7.21
C ARG A 26 -3.02 5.83 -8.62
N ASN A 27 -4.13 5.41 -9.22
CA ASN A 27 -4.21 5.04 -10.63
C ASN A 27 -5.53 5.57 -11.19
N GLY A 28 -5.50 6.78 -11.75
CA GLY A 28 -6.69 7.61 -11.97
C GLY A 28 -7.23 8.15 -10.64
N ASP A 29 -8.21 7.43 -10.07
CA ASP A 29 -8.71 7.64 -8.71
C ASP A 29 -7.80 6.94 -7.67
N TYR A 30 -8.10 7.12 -6.38
CA TYR A 30 -7.42 6.41 -5.30
C TYR A 30 -8.02 5.01 -5.10
N HIS A 31 -7.18 4.05 -4.72
CA HIS A 31 -7.62 2.67 -4.46
C HIS A 31 -7.07 2.22 -3.11
N LEU A 32 -7.96 1.82 -2.20
CA LEU A 32 -7.59 1.13 -0.98
C LEU A 32 -7.13 -0.27 -1.35
N THR A 33 -5.92 -0.62 -0.95
CA THR A 33 -5.32 -1.93 -1.24
C THR A 33 -4.49 -2.43 -0.06
N ASP A 34 -4.06 -3.68 -0.15
CA ASP A 34 -3.16 -4.30 0.81
C ASP A 34 -1.73 -4.18 0.31
N LEU A 35 -0.87 -3.60 1.14
CA LEU A 35 0.57 -3.52 0.98
C LEU A 35 1.19 -4.68 1.76
N PHE A 36 1.85 -5.61 1.06
CA PHE A 36 2.59 -6.71 1.67
C PHE A 36 4.07 -6.39 1.71
N ILE A 37 4.72 -6.68 2.84
CA ILE A 37 6.15 -6.42 3.08
C ILE A 37 6.78 -7.73 3.51
N TYR A 38 7.70 -8.25 2.70
CA TYR A 38 8.32 -9.55 2.91
C TYR A 38 9.71 -9.43 3.52
N ALA A 39 10.12 -10.45 4.28
CA ALA A 39 11.39 -10.47 5.00
C ALA A 39 12.64 -10.50 4.08
N ASP A 40 12.45 -10.83 2.81
CA ASP A 40 13.49 -10.76 1.76
C ASP A 40 13.65 -9.34 1.17
N GLY A 41 12.92 -8.34 1.69
CA GLY A 41 13.00 -6.95 1.27
C GLY A 41 12.12 -6.60 0.07
N LEU A 42 11.33 -7.55 -0.44
CA LEU A 42 10.36 -7.27 -1.49
C LEU A 42 9.03 -6.77 -0.92
N ILE A 43 8.36 -5.94 -1.71
CA ILE A 43 7.12 -5.28 -1.34
C ILE A 43 6.11 -5.52 -2.46
N ASP A 44 4.91 -5.97 -2.12
CA ASP A 44 3.82 -6.13 -3.09
C ASP A 44 2.71 -5.12 -2.80
N CYS A 45 2.49 -4.24 -3.76
CA CYS A 45 1.41 -3.27 -3.78
C CYS A 45 0.93 -3.17 -5.24
N TRP A 46 0.10 -4.12 -5.67
CA TRP A 46 -0.29 -4.40 -7.08
C TRP A 46 0.84 -4.88 -8.00
N GLU A 47 2.08 -4.88 -7.52
CA GLU A 47 3.27 -5.36 -8.20
C GLU A 47 4.33 -5.66 -7.16
N LEU A 48 5.06 -6.76 -7.34
CA LEU A 48 6.20 -7.12 -6.51
C LEU A 48 7.43 -6.30 -6.93
N VAL A 49 7.90 -5.45 -6.03
CA VAL A 49 8.99 -4.49 -6.28
C VAL A 49 10.06 -4.55 -5.18
N THR A 50 11.25 -4.03 -5.48
CA THR A 50 12.29 -3.79 -4.47
C THR A 50 11.92 -2.59 -3.59
N LEU A 51 12.64 -2.43 -2.47
CA LEU A 51 12.51 -1.24 -1.62
C LEU A 51 12.77 0.05 -2.40
N GLU A 52 13.81 0.09 -3.23
CA GLU A 52 14.18 1.26 -4.03
C GLU A 52 13.06 1.67 -5.00
N GLN A 53 12.49 0.70 -5.72
CA GLN A 53 11.36 0.91 -6.61
C GLN A 53 10.11 1.35 -5.84
N PHE A 54 9.88 0.80 -4.65
CA PHE A 54 8.79 1.22 -3.79
C PHE A 54 8.94 2.67 -3.31
N GLU A 55 10.16 3.10 -2.96
CA GLU A 55 10.45 4.50 -2.64
C GLU A 55 10.17 5.43 -3.82
N GLU A 56 10.48 5.02 -5.04
CA GLU A 56 10.13 5.78 -6.25
C GLU A 56 8.61 5.94 -6.38
N LYS A 57 7.85 4.85 -6.14
CA LYS A 57 6.38 4.88 -6.14
C LYS A 57 5.81 5.79 -5.04
N LEU A 58 6.47 5.90 -3.88
CA LEU A 58 6.14 6.88 -2.85
C LEU A 58 6.45 8.30 -3.32
N ARG A 59 7.65 8.55 -3.84
CA ARG A 59 8.10 9.88 -4.30
C ARG A 59 7.24 10.43 -5.42
N CYS A 60 6.78 9.60 -6.35
CA CYS A 60 5.92 10.03 -7.45
C CYS A 60 4.42 10.10 -7.08
N GLY A 61 4.06 9.76 -5.84
CA GLY A 61 2.68 9.79 -5.35
C GLY A 61 1.81 8.65 -5.89
N TRP A 62 2.42 7.60 -6.46
CA TRP A 62 1.69 6.39 -6.84
C TRP A 62 1.22 5.62 -5.60
N VAL A 63 2.07 5.47 -4.58
CA VAL A 63 1.61 5.11 -3.21
C VAL A 63 1.30 6.41 -2.49
N ALA A 64 0.03 6.61 -2.14
CA ALA A 64 -0.45 7.85 -1.58
C ALA A 64 -0.27 7.89 -0.05
N THR A 65 0.43 8.92 0.43
CA THR A 65 0.53 9.27 1.86
C THR A 65 -0.33 10.48 2.23
N GLU A 66 -0.80 11.20 1.22
CA GLU A 66 -1.74 12.32 1.33
C GLU A 66 -2.98 12.05 0.47
N LEU A 67 -4.14 12.44 0.98
CA LEU A 67 -5.43 12.26 0.32
C LEU A 67 -6.11 13.62 0.23
N PRO A 68 -6.33 14.19 -0.97
CA PRO A 68 -6.98 15.49 -1.10
C PRO A 68 -8.46 15.45 -0.71
N ASP A 69 -8.97 16.56 -0.15
CA ASP A 69 -10.41 16.75 0.01
C ASP A 69 -11.14 16.64 -1.34
N GLY A 70 -12.27 15.96 -1.34
CA GLY A 70 -13.07 15.73 -2.54
C GLY A 70 -12.52 14.69 -3.51
N ALA A 71 -11.35 14.09 -3.24
CA ALA A 71 -10.84 12.99 -4.05
C ALA A 71 -11.74 11.74 -3.93
N ARG A 72 -11.78 10.96 -5.01
CA ARG A 72 -12.54 9.70 -5.06
C ARG A 72 -11.63 8.53 -4.74
N ALA A 73 -12.12 7.62 -3.92
CA ALA A 73 -11.43 6.38 -3.60
C ALA A 73 -12.35 5.17 -3.79
N SER A 74 -11.78 4.00 -4.02
CA SER A 74 -12.53 2.74 -4.01
C SER A 74 -11.78 1.62 -3.31
N ALA A 75 -12.52 0.67 -2.76
CA ALA A 75 -12.02 -0.64 -2.41
C ALA A 75 -12.72 -1.63 -3.36
N TYR A 76 -11.93 -2.39 -4.12
CA TYR A 76 -12.42 -3.25 -5.19
C TYR A 76 -13.53 -4.19 -4.68
N GLU A 77 -14.65 -4.21 -5.41
CA GLU A 77 -15.88 -4.98 -5.07
C GLU A 77 -16.50 -4.73 -3.68
N LEU A 78 -16.01 -3.73 -2.94
CA LEU A 78 -16.49 -3.42 -1.60
C LEU A 78 -17.25 -2.09 -1.57
N ALA A 79 -16.61 -0.99 -1.96
CA ALA A 79 -17.19 0.34 -1.81
C ALA A 79 -16.46 1.41 -2.64
N ARG A 80 -17.13 2.55 -2.84
CA ARG A 80 -16.55 3.78 -3.39
C ARG A 80 -16.89 4.95 -2.47
N TRP A 81 -15.93 5.85 -2.29
CA TRP A 81 -16.04 7.03 -1.45
C TRP A 81 -15.63 8.29 -2.19
N LYS A 82 -16.06 9.42 -1.65
CA LYS A 82 -15.46 10.73 -1.89
C LYS A 82 -14.99 11.23 -0.52
N PHE A 83 -13.72 11.59 -0.37
CA PHE A 83 -13.20 12.07 0.90
C PHE A 83 -13.78 13.45 1.25
N THR A 84 -13.97 13.68 2.53
CA THR A 84 -14.29 14.98 3.13
C THR A 84 -13.45 15.11 4.39
N GLU A 85 -12.66 16.18 4.48
CA GLU A 85 -11.70 16.46 5.55
C GLU A 85 -10.77 15.27 5.88
N PRO A 86 -10.08 14.68 4.88
CA PRO A 86 -9.22 13.52 5.11
C PRO A 86 -8.03 13.85 6.03
N GLN A 87 -7.71 12.90 6.91
CA GLN A 87 -6.52 12.96 7.78
C GLN A 87 -5.62 11.76 7.49
N THR A 88 -4.32 12.02 7.35
CA THR A 88 -3.30 10.98 7.19
C THR A 88 -2.20 11.15 8.25
N TRP A 89 -1.58 10.04 8.65
CA TRP A 89 -0.54 10.01 9.70
C TRP A 89 0.81 9.50 9.17
N LEU A 90 0.91 9.23 7.87
CA LEU A 90 2.15 8.78 7.23
C LEU A 90 2.87 9.98 6.64
N THR A 91 4.07 10.24 7.12
CA THR A 91 5.01 11.16 6.46
C THR A 91 6.12 10.33 5.85
N PRO A 92 6.35 10.40 4.52
CA PRO A 92 7.55 9.83 3.93
C PRO A 92 8.74 10.63 4.47
N ARG A 93 9.57 10.01 5.31
CA ARG A 93 10.85 10.58 5.70
C ARG A 93 11.91 10.02 4.76
N SER A 94 12.52 10.91 3.98
CA SER A 94 13.82 10.69 3.33
C SER A 94 14.94 10.71 4.35
#